data_AF-A0AAJ6XM16-F1
#
_entry.id   AF-A0AAJ6XM16-F1
#
_cell.length_a   1.000
_cell.length_b   1.000
_cell.length_c   1.000
_cell.angle_alpha   90.00
_cell.angle_beta   90.00
_cell.angle_gamma   90.00
#
_symmetry.space_group_name_H-M   'P 1'
#
loop_
_entity.id
_entity.type
_entity.pdbx_description
1 polymer ?
#
loop_
_entity_poly.entity_id
_entity_poly.type
_entity_poly.pdbx_seq_one_letter_code
_entity_poly.pdbx_strand_id
1 'polypeptide(L)'
;MAFSQCFSSVFPVLVIFLLTNPTLSEAQSTQDLIDRVCRQMEEYGFCNEAFHENMKTPATDYVGLTAIAIDVAIKNASNTYDYIVLLVKNTTNPETKGAYMACASAYGTVKSSFETGLQYFNRKDYAGMLKVEHDIPRTQANCEARLSTPPTPNPLADRNRQMRILISMALVTGHEIPH
;
A
#
# COMPACT_ATOMS: atom_id res chain seq x y z
N MET A 1 -56.19 34.15 63.09
CA MET A 1 -55.61 34.79 61.90
C MET A 1 -54.82 33.75 61.12
N ALA A 2 -54.73 33.94 59.81
CA ALA A 2 -54.60 32.93 58.77
C ALA A 2 -53.24 32.21 58.63
N PHE A 3 -53.34 30.97 58.15
CA PHE A 3 -52.52 30.21 57.18
C PHE A 3 -51.13 30.75 56.77
N SER A 4 -50.11 29.87 56.73
CA SER A 4 -49.65 29.28 55.45
C SER A 4 -48.56 28.19 55.62
N GLN A 5 -48.91 26.99 55.12
CA GLN A 5 -48.16 26.00 54.32
C GLN A 5 -46.76 26.42 53.78
N CYS A 6 -45.75 25.57 53.48
CA CYS A 6 -45.78 24.19 52.97
C CYS A 6 -44.35 23.58 52.81
N PHE A 7 -44.34 22.25 52.65
CA PHE A 7 -43.43 21.36 51.89
C PHE A 7 -41.91 21.24 52.17
N SER A 8 -41.56 19.99 52.56
CA SER A 8 -40.53 19.09 52.00
C SER A 8 -39.13 19.61 51.66
N SER A 9 -38.12 18.86 52.10
CA SER A 9 -37.27 18.08 51.16
C SER A 9 -36.31 17.16 51.91
N VAL A 10 -36.51 15.86 51.74
CA VAL A 10 -35.49 14.82 51.95
C VAL A 10 -34.52 14.96 50.79
N PHE A 11 -33.31 15.47 51.01
CA PHE A 11 -32.29 15.52 49.96
C PHE A 11 -31.37 14.29 50.08
N PRO A 12 -31.33 13.42 49.07
CA PRO A 12 -30.55 12.20 49.09
C PRO A 12 -29.07 12.48 48.80
N VAL A 13 -28.25 11.55 49.28
CA VAL A 13 -26.82 11.36 49.01
C VAL A 13 -26.53 11.46 47.51
N LEU A 14 -25.60 12.34 47.12
CA LEU A 14 -25.00 12.34 45.78
C LEU A 14 -23.48 12.29 45.93
N VAL A 15 -22.98 11.08 46.17
CA VAL A 15 -21.56 10.74 46.00
C VAL A 15 -21.28 10.79 44.50
N ILE A 16 -20.72 11.90 44.03
CA ILE A 16 -20.21 12.02 42.67
C ILE A 16 -18.88 11.24 42.63
N PHE A 17 -18.96 9.94 42.32
CA PHE A 17 -17.81 9.18 41.85
C PHE A 17 -17.48 9.69 40.44
N LEU A 18 -16.48 10.57 40.34
CA LEU A 18 -15.82 10.88 39.08
C LEU A 18 -15.06 9.63 38.62
N LEU A 19 -15.75 8.69 37.98
CA LEU A 19 -15.14 7.66 37.15
C LEU A 19 -14.74 8.33 35.83
N THR A 20 -13.60 9.03 35.85
CA THR A 20 -12.88 9.29 34.61
C THR A 20 -12.32 7.95 34.15
N ASN A 21 -13.06 7.25 33.28
CA ASN A 21 -12.47 6.17 32.50
C ASN A 21 -11.35 6.78 31.67
N PRO A 22 -10.07 6.44 31.86
CA PRO A 22 -9.12 6.66 30.80
C PRO A 22 -9.62 5.81 29.64
N THR A 23 -10.12 6.43 28.57
CA THR A 23 -10.27 5.74 27.29
C THR A 23 -8.86 5.30 26.92
N LEU A 24 -8.51 4.06 27.24
CA LEU A 24 -7.32 3.42 26.74
C LEU A 24 -7.51 3.37 25.23
N SER A 25 -6.92 4.33 24.51
CA SER A 25 -6.82 4.25 23.06
C SER A 25 -6.05 2.97 22.81
N GLU A 26 -6.74 1.91 22.41
CA GLU A 26 -6.13 0.64 22.06
C GLU A 26 -5.10 0.95 20.97
N ALA A 27 -3.82 0.80 21.29
CA ALA A 27 -2.77 1.02 20.33
C ALA A 27 -3.01 0.03 19.18
N GLN A 28 -3.24 0.55 17.97
CA GLN A 28 -3.49 -0.31 16.81
C GLN A 28 -2.31 -1.25 16.63
N SER A 29 -2.59 -2.55 16.54
CA SER A 29 -1.55 -3.52 16.27
C SER A 29 -1.09 -3.39 14.81
N THR A 30 0.13 -3.85 14.52
CA THR A 30 0.61 -3.91 13.14
C THR A 30 -0.26 -4.79 12.26
N GLN A 31 -0.85 -5.86 12.80
CA GLN A 31 -1.77 -6.68 12.04
C GLN A 31 -3.03 -5.91 11.64
N ASP A 32 -3.56 -5.06 12.53
CA ASP A 32 -4.72 -4.23 12.21
C ASP A 32 -4.40 -3.22 11.09
N LEU A 33 -3.17 -2.70 11.07
CA LEU A 33 -2.69 -1.82 9.98
C LEU A 33 -2.59 -2.59 8.66
N ILE A 34 -1.97 -3.78 8.68
CA ILE A 34 -1.87 -4.66 7.52
C ILE A 34 -3.26 -5.01 6.99
N ASP A 35 -4.19 -5.39 7.86
CA ASP A 35 -5.55 -5.75 7.47
C ASP A 35 -6.29 -4.58 6.81
N ARG A 36 -6.13 -3.35 7.32
CA ARG A 36 -6.69 -2.15 6.71
C ARG A 36 -6.15 -1.90 5.30
N VAL A 37 -4.85 -2.10 5.09
CA VAL A 37 -4.20 -1.96 3.78
C VAL A 37 -4.64 -3.08 2.85
N CYS A 38 -4.52 -4.34 3.27
CA CYS A 38 -4.73 -5.50 2.41
C CYS A 38 -6.19 -5.71 2.02
N ARG A 39 -7.16 -5.21 2.79
CA ARG A 39 -8.58 -5.20 2.39
C ARG A 39 -8.89 -4.25 1.24
N GLN A 40 -7.98 -3.31 0.93
CA GLN A 40 -8.10 -2.41 -0.22
C GLN A 40 -7.43 -2.98 -1.49
N MET A 41 -6.73 -4.12 -1.38
CA MET A 41 -6.02 -4.74 -2.50
C MET A 41 -6.94 -5.71 -3.26
N GLU A 42 -6.65 -5.93 -4.55
CA GLU A 42 -7.37 -6.93 -5.35
C GLU A 42 -7.15 -8.38 -4.83
N GLU A 43 -6.07 -8.61 -4.08
CA GLU A 43 -5.83 -9.87 -3.39
C GLU A 43 -5.25 -9.66 -2.00
N TYR A 44 -6.10 -9.89 -0.99
CA TYR A 44 -5.71 -9.81 0.42
C TYR A 44 -4.57 -10.78 0.75
N GLY A 45 -4.65 -12.03 0.29
CA GLY A 45 -3.69 -13.09 0.61
C GLY A 45 -2.26 -12.71 0.21
N PHE A 46 -2.07 -12.30 -1.04
CA PHE A 46 -0.78 -11.84 -1.54
C PHE A 46 -0.26 -10.61 -0.80
N CYS A 47 -1.11 -9.62 -0.51
CA CYS A 47 -0.71 -8.44 0.26
C CYS A 47 -0.24 -8.81 1.67
N ASN A 48 -1.00 -9.66 2.37
CA ASN A 48 -0.69 -10.07 3.73
C ASN A 48 0.61 -10.88 3.77
N GLU A 49 0.78 -11.83 2.86
CA GLU A 49 2.00 -12.62 2.71
C GLU A 49 3.21 -11.71 2.41
N ALA A 50 3.09 -10.78 1.47
CA ALA A 50 4.16 -9.85 1.12
C ALA A 50 4.67 -9.04 2.32
N PHE A 51 3.78 -8.59 3.22
CA PHE A 51 4.21 -7.94 4.46
C PHE A 51 4.90 -8.92 5.41
N HIS A 52 4.27 -10.06 5.72
CA HIS A 52 4.82 -11.01 6.70
C HIS A 52 6.18 -11.58 6.29
N GLU A 53 6.41 -11.84 5.01
CA GLU A 53 7.69 -12.36 4.52
C GLU A 53 8.82 -11.32 4.58
N ASN A 54 8.49 -10.03 4.59
CA ASN A 54 9.48 -8.94 4.50
C ASN A 54 9.62 -8.13 5.80
N MET A 55 8.72 -8.33 6.77
CA MET A 55 8.83 -7.73 8.10
C MET A 55 9.98 -8.35 8.91
N LYS A 56 10.82 -7.49 9.49
CA LYS A 56 11.93 -7.91 10.39
C LYS A 56 11.55 -7.88 11.86
N THR A 57 10.55 -7.08 12.22
CA THR A 57 10.08 -6.89 13.59
C THR A 57 8.57 -7.13 13.66
N PRO A 58 8.03 -7.68 14.76
CA PRO A 58 6.59 -7.90 14.91
C PRO A 58 5.76 -6.61 14.95
N ALA A 59 6.38 -5.49 15.29
CA ALA A 59 5.75 -4.17 15.37
C ALA A 59 6.36 -3.23 14.32
N THR A 60 5.48 -2.61 13.53
CA THR A 60 5.73 -1.48 12.64
C THR A 60 4.49 -0.61 12.50
N ASP A 61 4.69 0.69 12.23
CA ASP A 61 3.66 1.66 11.85
C ASP A 61 3.58 1.77 10.31
N TYR A 62 2.78 2.72 9.82
CA TYR A 62 2.66 3.00 8.38
C TYR A 62 3.97 3.44 7.71
N VAL A 63 4.89 4.07 8.44
CA VAL A 63 6.21 4.41 7.89
C VAL A 63 6.96 3.12 7.54
N GLY A 64 7.05 2.17 8.48
CA GLY A 64 7.74 0.91 8.18
C GLY A 64 6.98 0.01 7.19
N LEU A 65 5.64 0.02 7.19
CA LEU A 65 4.86 -0.68 6.15
C LEU A 65 5.10 -0.09 4.76
N THR A 66 5.21 1.24 4.66
CA THR A 66 5.55 1.93 3.40
C THR A 66 6.94 1.53 2.92
N ALA A 67 7.94 1.53 3.81
CA ALA A 67 9.29 1.08 3.48
C ALA A 67 9.31 -0.36 2.93
N ILE A 68 8.57 -1.27 3.58
CA ILE A 68 8.45 -2.66 3.12
C ILE A 68 7.77 -2.73 1.75
N ALA A 69 6.66 -2.03 1.55
CA ALA A 69 5.93 -2.06 0.28
C ALA A 69 6.80 -1.54 -0.88
N ILE A 70 7.54 -0.44 -0.68
CA ILE A 70 8.49 0.09 -1.67
C ILE A 70 9.60 -0.92 -1.97
N ASP A 71 10.22 -1.51 -0.94
CA ASP A 71 11.30 -2.49 -1.12
C ASP A 71 10.82 -3.72 -1.91
N VAL A 72 9.64 -4.25 -1.59
CA VAL A 72 9.05 -5.41 -2.30
C VAL A 72 8.67 -5.02 -3.73
N ALA A 73 8.13 -3.82 -3.94
CA ALA A 73 7.81 -3.29 -5.27
C ALA A 73 9.08 -3.17 -6.15
N ILE A 74 10.19 -2.64 -5.62
CA ILE A 74 11.47 -2.54 -6.35
C ILE A 74 12.00 -3.93 -6.73
N LYS A 75 11.97 -4.88 -5.80
CA LYS A 75 12.41 -6.27 -6.06
C LYS A 75 11.57 -6.93 -7.15
N ASN A 76 10.24 -6.83 -7.05
CA ASN A 76 9.35 -7.41 -8.06
C ASN A 76 9.53 -6.74 -9.43
N ALA A 77 9.59 -5.40 -9.47
CA ALA A 77 9.81 -4.66 -10.71
C ALA A 77 11.14 -5.03 -11.37
N SER A 78 12.21 -5.18 -10.58
CA SER A 78 13.53 -5.60 -11.08
C SER A 78 13.49 -7.03 -11.65
N ASN A 79 12.94 -7.98 -10.89
CA ASN A 79 12.82 -9.37 -11.34
C ASN A 79 11.96 -9.50 -12.60
N THR A 80 10.90 -8.71 -12.70
CA THR A 80 10.02 -8.70 -13.87
C THR A 80 10.69 -8.02 -15.07
N TYR A 81 11.42 -6.92 -14.87
CA TYR A 81 12.24 -6.31 -15.92
C TYR A 81 13.23 -7.32 -16.52
N ASP A 82 13.99 -8.01 -15.68
CA ASP A 82 14.99 -9.00 -16.12
C ASP A 82 14.34 -10.14 -16.90
N TYR A 83 13.18 -10.62 -16.43
CA TYR A 83 12.39 -11.63 -17.14
C TYR A 83 11.95 -11.14 -18.53
N ILE A 84 11.48 -9.89 -18.65
CA ILE A 84 11.07 -9.31 -19.93
C ILE A 84 12.28 -9.16 -20.87
N VAL A 85 13.45 -8.76 -20.38
CA VAL A 85 14.68 -8.68 -21.19
C VAL A 85 15.02 -10.04 -21.80
N LEU A 86 14.85 -11.13 -21.05
CA LEU A 86 15.02 -12.50 -21.57
C LEU A 86 13.97 -12.83 -22.64
N LEU A 87 12.70 -12.45 -22.44
CA LEU A 87 11.65 -12.63 -23.45
C LEU A 87 11.98 -11.89 -24.75
N VAL A 88 12.42 -10.62 -24.67
CA VAL A 88 12.83 -9.82 -25.84
C VAL A 88 13.97 -10.50 -26.61
N LYS A 89 14.96 -11.06 -25.90
CA LYS A 89 16.10 -11.75 -26.50
C LYS A 89 15.66 -13.02 -27.26
N ASN A 90 14.72 -13.77 -26.70
CA ASN A 90 14.31 -15.08 -27.23
C ASN A 90 13.17 -15.00 -28.25
N THR A 91 12.55 -13.83 -28.43
CA THR A 91 11.42 -13.65 -29.35
C THR A 91 11.89 -13.22 -30.74
N THR A 92 11.44 -13.95 -31.77
CA THR A 92 11.73 -13.65 -33.18
C THR A 92 10.60 -12.89 -33.87
N ASN A 93 9.33 -13.13 -33.48
CA ASN A 93 8.18 -12.42 -34.02
C ASN A 93 8.30 -10.91 -33.71
N PRO A 94 8.35 -10.02 -34.73
CA PRO A 94 8.59 -8.59 -34.51
C PRO A 94 7.52 -7.88 -33.67
N GLU A 95 6.25 -8.24 -33.85
CA GLU A 95 5.13 -7.62 -33.12
C GLU A 95 5.19 -7.98 -31.63
N THR A 96 5.32 -9.28 -31.33
CA THR A 96 5.47 -9.77 -29.95
C THR A 96 6.72 -9.19 -29.30
N LYS A 97 7.84 -9.12 -30.03
CA LYS A 97 9.07 -8.51 -29.53
C LYS A 97 8.89 -7.03 -29.23
N GLY A 98 8.18 -6.29 -30.08
CA GLY A 98 7.84 -4.89 -29.85
C GLY A 98 6.99 -4.70 -28.59
N ALA A 99 6.01 -5.57 -28.35
CA ALA A 99 5.21 -5.54 -27.12
C ALA A 99 6.08 -5.80 -25.87
N TYR A 100 6.96 -6.79 -25.91
CA TYR A 100 7.91 -7.04 -24.81
C TYR A 100 8.90 -5.89 -24.59
N MET A 101 9.39 -5.24 -25.65
CA MET A 101 10.24 -4.05 -25.51
C MET A 101 9.50 -2.88 -24.86
N ALA A 102 8.22 -2.66 -25.21
CA ALA A 102 7.39 -1.66 -24.55
C ALA A 102 7.20 -1.98 -23.05
N CYS A 103 6.97 -3.24 -22.71
CA CYS A 103 6.93 -3.71 -21.33
C CYS A 103 8.26 -3.53 -20.59
N ALA A 104 9.40 -3.82 -21.22
CA ALA A 104 10.71 -3.62 -20.61
C ALA A 104 10.94 -2.13 -20.28
N SER A 105 10.58 -1.23 -21.20
CA SER A 105 10.63 0.20 -20.98
C SER A 105 9.76 0.61 -19.78
N ALA A 106 8.50 0.16 -19.76
CA ALA A 106 7.57 0.44 -18.67
C ALA A 106 8.10 -0.04 -17.31
N TYR A 107 8.57 -1.29 -17.20
CA TYR A 107 9.13 -1.82 -15.95
C TYR A 107 10.43 -1.14 -15.54
N GLY A 108 11.24 -0.68 -16.51
CA GLY A 108 12.40 0.16 -16.24
C GLY A 108 12.00 1.47 -15.58
N THR A 109 10.94 2.13 -16.08
CA THR A 109 10.37 3.33 -15.47
C THR A 109 9.80 3.03 -14.08
N VAL A 110 8.94 2.01 -13.93
CA VAL A 110 8.36 1.60 -12.64
C VAL A 110 9.45 1.41 -11.58
N LYS A 111 10.50 0.64 -11.90
CA LYS A 111 11.65 0.41 -11.02
C LYS A 111 12.30 1.74 -10.62
N SER A 112 12.68 2.56 -11.60
CA SER A 112 13.38 3.82 -11.34
C SER A 112 12.54 4.82 -10.52
N SER A 113 11.22 4.84 -10.72
CA SER A 113 10.30 5.69 -9.95
C SER A 113 10.23 5.25 -8.49
N PHE A 114 10.15 3.95 -8.20
CA PHE A 114 10.22 3.48 -6.82
C PHE A 114 11.60 3.69 -6.19
N GLU A 115 12.71 3.47 -6.92
CA GLU A 115 14.05 3.78 -6.42
C GLU A 115 14.21 5.27 -6.08
N THR A 116 13.60 6.15 -6.88
CA THR A 116 13.54 7.59 -6.60
C THR A 116 12.62 7.89 -5.41
N GLY A 117 11.45 7.23 -5.35
CA GLY A 117 10.51 7.32 -4.24
C GLY A 117 11.16 6.95 -2.91
N LEU A 118 11.94 5.87 -2.89
CA LEU A 118 12.73 5.44 -1.73
C LEU A 118 13.74 6.51 -1.28
N GLN A 119 14.36 7.24 -2.22
CA GLN A 119 15.26 8.35 -1.85
C GLN A 119 14.52 9.51 -1.16
N TYR A 120 13.31 9.85 -1.65
CA TYR A 120 12.46 10.83 -0.99
C TYR A 120 11.97 10.34 0.38
N PHE A 121 11.51 9.10 0.46
CA PHE A 121 11.10 8.42 1.69
C PHE A 121 12.20 8.47 2.75
N ASN A 122 13.45 8.14 2.39
CA ASN A 122 14.59 8.16 3.30
C ASN A 122 14.93 9.57 3.83
N ARG A 123 14.52 10.62 3.11
CA ARG A 123 14.63 12.02 3.55
C ARG A 123 13.40 12.49 4.32
N LYS A 124 12.43 11.59 4.57
CA LYS A 124 11.10 11.86 5.14
C LYS A 124 10.25 12.81 4.29
N ASP A 125 10.58 12.93 3.01
CA ASP A 125 9.78 13.69 2.03
C ASP A 125 8.72 12.77 1.41
N TYR A 126 7.71 12.41 2.21
CA TYR A 126 6.65 11.50 1.77
C TYR A 126 5.78 12.08 0.65
N ALA A 127 5.64 13.41 0.60
CA ALA A 127 4.96 14.09 -0.50
C ALA A 127 5.75 13.96 -1.81
N GLY A 128 7.08 14.12 -1.78
CA GLY A 128 7.97 13.88 -2.91
C GLY A 128 7.93 12.44 -3.39
N MET A 129 7.90 11.48 -2.46
CA MET A 129 7.73 10.04 -2.75
C MET A 129 6.42 9.77 -3.48
N LEU A 130 5.27 10.16 -2.91
CA LEU A 130 3.96 9.94 -3.52
C LEU A 130 3.86 10.62 -4.90
N LYS A 131 4.49 11.79 -5.06
CA LYS A 131 4.52 12.51 -6.34
C LYS A 131 5.24 11.71 -7.44
N VAL A 132 6.38 11.08 -7.15
CA VAL A 132 7.11 10.28 -8.15
C VAL A 132 6.47 8.92 -8.39
N GLU A 133 5.74 8.38 -7.40
CA GLU A 133 5.02 7.12 -7.51
C GLU A 133 3.64 7.25 -8.19
N HIS A 134 3.08 8.46 -8.24
CA HIS A 134 1.74 8.73 -8.77
C HIS A 134 1.46 8.16 -10.17
N ASP A 135 2.43 8.23 -11.09
CA ASP A 135 2.26 7.78 -12.47
C ASP A 135 2.64 6.31 -12.69
N ILE A 136 3.11 5.62 -11.66
CA ILE A 136 3.51 4.21 -11.73
C ILE A 136 2.33 3.31 -12.14
N PRO A 137 1.10 3.41 -11.57
CA PRO A 137 -0.03 2.58 -12.00
C PRO A 137 -0.31 2.67 -13.51
N ARG A 138 -0.31 3.90 -14.06
CA ARG A 138 -0.52 4.13 -15.50
C ARG A 138 0.61 3.53 -16.33
N THR A 139 1.85 3.70 -15.87
CA THR A 139 3.04 3.19 -16.55
C THR A 139 3.01 1.66 -16.62
N GLN A 140 2.65 1.00 -15.51
CA GLN A 140 2.52 -0.45 -15.46
C GLN A 140 1.38 -0.95 -16.35
N ALA A 141 0.21 -0.29 -16.33
CA ALA A 141 -0.94 -0.64 -17.16
C ALA A 141 -0.64 -0.56 -18.67
N ASN A 142 0.26 0.34 -19.09
CA ASN A 142 0.69 0.42 -20.48
C ASN A 142 1.37 -0.87 -20.97
N CYS A 143 2.05 -1.62 -20.09
CA CYS A 143 2.58 -2.94 -20.46
C CYS A 143 1.46 -3.96 -20.68
N GLU A 144 0.50 -4.04 -19.76
CA GLU A 144 -0.64 -4.97 -19.88
C GLU A 144 -1.44 -4.75 -21.16
N ALA A 145 -1.70 -3.49 -21.50
CA ALA A 145 -2.42 -3.13 -22.72
C ALA A 145 -1.71 -3.64 -23.99
N ARG A 146 -0.37 -3.70 -24.00
CA ARG A 146 0.41 -4.21 -25.14
C ARG A 146 0.34 -5.73 -25.31
N LEU A 147 -0.01 -6.45 -24.25
CA LEU A 147 -0.09 -7.91 -24.22
C LEU A 147 -1.53 -8.44 -24.21
N SER A 148 -2.52 -7.54 -24.24
CA SER A 148 -3.95 -7.90 -24.16
C SER A 148 -4.54 -8.31 -25.50
N THR A 149 -3.84 -8.10 -26.62
CA THR A 149 -4.35 -8.37 -27.97
C THR A 149 -3.83 -9.71 -28.51
N PRO A 150 -4.71 -10.70 -28.77
CA PRO A 150 -4.33 -11.92 -29.47
C PRO A 150 -3.77 -11.61 -30.88
N PRO A 151 -2.79 -12.37 -31.38
CA PRO A 151 -2.24 -13.63 -30.85
C PRO A 151 -1.02 -13.44 -29.91
N THR A 152 -0.77 -12.23 -29.40
CA THR A 152 0.41 -11.93 -28.57
C THR A 152 0.40 -12.78 -27.28
N PRO A 153 1.40 -13.64 -27.04
CA PRO A 153 1.50 -14.37 -25.78
C PRO A 153 1.68 -13.41 -24.61
N ASN A 154 1.01 -13.69 -23.48
CA ASN A 154 1.12 -12.89 -22.27
C ASN A 154 1.71 -13.69 -21.09
N PRO A 155 3.02 -13.99 -21.12
CA PRO A 155 3.71 -14.64 -20.00
C PRO A 155 3.90 -13.71 -18.78
N LEU A 156 3.43 -12.45 -18.86
CA LEU A 156 3.56 -11.46 -17.79
C LEU A 156 2.28 -11.30 -16.97
N ALA A 157 1.20 -12.04 -17.26
CA ALA A 157 -0.10 -11.85 -16.62
C ALA A 157 -0.01 -11.83 -15.08
N ASP A 158 0.59 -12.86 -14.48
CA ASP A 158 0.73 -12.95 -13.02
C ASP A 158 1.70 -11.91 -12.45
N ARG A 159 2.81 -11.62 -13.16
CA ARG A 159 3.79 -10.62 -12.74
C ARG A 159 3.19 -9.22 -12.72
N ASN A 160 2.41 -8.89 -13.76
CA ASN A 160 1.68 -7.65 -13.88
C ASN A 160 0.63 -7.52 -12.78
N ARG A 161 -0.12 -8.59 -12.52
CA ARG A 161 -1.07 -8.67 -11.42
C ARG A 161 -0.43 -8.39 -10.06
N GLN A 162 0.64 -9.11 -9.73
CA GLN A 162 1.40 -8.89 -8.49
C GLN A 162 1.94 -7.46 -8.40
N MET A 163 2.48 -6.93 -9.49
CA MET A 163 3.01 -5.57 -9.52
C MET A 163 1.92 -4.53 -9.24
N ARG A 164 0.70 -4.68 -9.78
CA ARG A 164 -0.43 -3.78 -9.45
C ARG A 164 -0.72 -3.77 -7.95
N ILE A 165 -0.77 -4.93 -7.31
CA ILE A 165 -0.99 -5.03 -5.87
C ILE A 165 0.12 -4.32 -5.09
N LEU A 166 1.39 -4.57 -5.45
CA LEU A 166 2.53 -3.93 -4.78
C LEU A 166 2.55 -2.40 -4.95
N ILE A 167 2.16 -1.90 -6.14
CA ILE A 167 1.99 -0.47 -6.37
C ILE A 167 0.92 0.11 -5.46
N SER A 168 -0.24 -0.53 -5.39
CA SER A 168 -1.33 -0.12 -4.51
C SER A 168 -0.93 -0.17 -3.04
N MET A 169 -0.19 -1.19 -2.60
CA MET A 169 0.33 -1.28 -1.24
C MET A 169 1.22 -0.08 -0.90
N ALA A 170 2.17 0.29 -1.75
CA ALA A 170 3.09 1.41 -1.52
C ALA A 170 2.34 2.75 -1.44
N LEU A 171 1.42 3.00 -2.38
CA LEU A 171 0.63 4.23 -2.39
C LEU A 171 -0.31 4.33 -1.18
N VAL A 172 -1.06 3.27 -0.87
CA VAL A 172 -2.01 3.27 0.26
C VAL A 172 -1.28 3.45 1.58
N THR A 173 -0.20 2.69 1.82
CA THR A 173 0.59 2.86 3.05
C THR A 173 1.21 4.25 3.16
N GLY A 174 1.73 4.79 2.06
CA GLY A 174 2.32 6.13 2.01
C GLY A 174 1.30 7.25 2.31
N HIS A 175 0.06 7.10 1.87
CA HIS A 175 -1.03 8.06 2.16
C HIS A 175 -1.49 8.04 3.63
N GLU A 176 -1.23 6.95 4.35
CA GLU A 176 -1.57 6.83 5.77
C GLU A 176 -0.49 7.45 6.70
N ILE A 177 0.64 7.90 6.16
CA ILE A 177 1.69 8.58 6.94
C ILE A 177 1.22 10.02 7.27
N PRO A 178 1.18 10.43 8.55
CA PRO A 178 0.83 11.80 8.93
C PRO A 178 1.81 12.84 8.35
N HIS A 179 1.28 13.98 7.90
CA HIS A 179 2.05 15.11 7.32
C HIS A 179 2.12 16.31 8.26
#